data_AF-A0A3C0B505-F1
#
_entry.id   AF-A0A3C0B505-F1
#
_cell.length_a   1.000
_cell.length_b   1.000
_cell.length_c   1.000
_cell.angle_alpha   90.00
_cell.angle_beta   90.00
_cell.angle_gamma   90.00
#
_symmetry.space_group_name_H-M   'P 1'
#
loop_
_entity.id
_entity.type
_entity.pdbx_description
1 polymer ?
#
loop_
_entity_poly.entity_id
_entity_poly.type
_entity_poly.pdbx_seq_one_letter_code
_entity_poly.pdbx_strand_id
1 'polypeptide(L)'
;MIYPFVKRFGDLLASLVGMTLFLPFFIPLAIALKLTGEGYVFYLQERIGFRNQPFKIWKFATMLKASPSLGTGSITVKNDWRLTPLGKYLRGSKVNEIP
;
A
#
# COMPACT_ATOMS: atom_id res chain seq x y z
N MET A 1 14.98 3.59 -28.63
CA MET A 1 13.65 3.00 -28.86
C MET A 1 13.46 1.64 -28.17
N ILE A 2 14.46 0.76 -28.16
CA ILE A 2 14.38 -0.59 -27.54
C ILE A 2 14.34 -0.57 -26.00
N TYR A 3 15.15 0.26 -25.34
CA TYR A 3 15.21 0.32 -23.87
C TYR A 3 13.86 0.51 -23.16
N PRO A 4 13.00 1.49 -23.52
CA PRO A 4 11.71 1.67 -22.84
C PRO A 4 10.76 0.49 -23.05
N PHE A 5 10.82 -0.18 -24.21
CA PHE A 5 10.01 -1.36 -24.49
C PHE A 5 10.42 -2.56 -23.64
N VAL A 6 11.72 -2.87 -23.62
CA VAL A 6 12.28 -3.97 -22.81
C VAL A 6 12.04 -3.73 -21.33
N LYS A 7 12.26 -2.50 -20.85
CA LYS A 7 11.96 -2.14 -19.46
C LYS A 7 10.49 -2.37 -19.13
N ARG A 8 9.58 -1.88 -19.97
CA ARG A 8 8.13 -2.01 -19.72
C ARG A 8 7.68 -3.47 -19.71
N PHE A 9 8.21 -4.28 -20.62
CA PHE A 9 7.92 -5.71 -20.67
C PHE A 9 8.47 -6.45 -19.44
N GLY A 10 9.70 -6.13 -19.04
CA GLY A 10 10.32 -6.65 -17.81
C GLY A 10 9.52 -6.28 -16.56
N ASP A 11 9.12 -5.01 -16.43
CA ASP A 11 8.30 -4.52 -15.31
C ASP A 11 6.95 -5.27 -15.23
N LEU A 12 6.31 -5.53 -16.38
CA LEU A 12 5.04 -6.26 -16.44
C LEU A 12 5.21 -7.74 -16.04
N LEU A 13 6.25 -8.41 -16.54
CA LEU A 13 6.51 -9.80 -16.17
C LEU A 13 6.88 -9.94 -14.70
N ALA A 14 7.78 -9.09 -14.20
CA ALA A 14 8.21 -9.11 -12.81
C ALA A 14 7.05 -8.81 -11.85
N SER A 15 6.21 -7.83 -12.17
CA SER A 15 5.01 -7.53 -11.36
C SER A 15 3.99 -8.66 -11.37
N LEU A 16 3.76 -9.30 -12.53
CA LEU A 16 2.84 -10.44 -12.61
C LEU A 16 3.32 -11.62 -11.76
N VAL A 17 4.60 -11.98 -11.87
CA VAL A 17 5.21 -13.06 -11.07
C VAL A 17 5.15 -12.72 -9.58
N GLY A 18 5.52 -11.49 -9.21
CA GLY A 18 5.41 -11.01 -7.82
C GLY A 18 3.99 -11.11 -7.29
N MET A 19 3.00 -10.63 -8.05
CA MET A 19 1.59 -10.66 -7.66
C MET A 19 1.11 -12.10 -7.41
N THR A 20 1.46 -13.05 -8.29
CA THR A 20 1.09 -14.46 -8.13
C THR A 20 1.75 -15.10 -6.91
N LEU A 21 3.04 -14.81 -6.66
CA LEU A 21 3.77 -15.36 -5.51
C LEU A 21 3.27 -14.81 -4.18
N PHE A 22 2.91 -13.52 -4.12
CA PHE A 22 2.41 -12.88 -2.89
C PHE A 22 0.90 -13.04 -2.66
N LEU A 23 0.15 -13.49 -3.67
CA LEU A 23 -1.30 -13.74 -3.57
C LEU A 23 -1.71 -14.58 -2.33
N PRO A 24 -1.08 -15.74 -2.03
CA PRO A 24 -1.44 -16.52 -0.84
C PRO A 24 -1.20 -15.79 0.48
N PHE A 25 -0.34 -14.76 0.49
CA PHE A 25 -0.09 -13.92 1.66
C PHE A 25 -1.06 -12.71 1.72
N PHE A 26 -1.41 -12.14 0.57
CA PHE A 26 -2.33 -11.01 0.50
C PHE A 26 -3.76 -11.36 0.91
N ILE A 27 -4.23 -12.58 0.60
CA ILE A 27 -5.62 -12.97 0.91
C ILE A 27 -5.89 -13.01 2.43
N PRO A 28 -5.12 -13.74 3.26
CA PRO A 28 -5.29 -13.72 4.71
C PRO A 28 -5.11 -12.32 5.29
N LEU A 29 -4.15 -11.55 4.76
CA LEU A 29 -3.90 -10.20 5.22
C LEU A 29 -5.07 -9.26 4.94
N ALA A 30 -5.67 -9.36 3.76
CA ALA A 30 -6.87 -8.62 3.39
C ALA A 30 -8.05 -8.96 4.30
N ILE A 31 -8.25 -10.24 4.60
CA ILE A 31 -9.29 -10.69 5.54
C ILE A 31 -9.02 -10.12 6.94
N ALA A 32 -7.79 -10.24 7.43
CA ALA A 32 -7.42 -9.73 8.75
C ALA A 32 -7.64 -8.22 8.86
N LEU A 33 -7.25 -7.44 7.84
CA LEU A 33 -7.50 -5.99 7.79
C LEU A 33 -9.00 -5.64 7.77
N LYS A 34 -9.79 -6.41 7.01
CA LYS A 34 -11.24 -6.24 6.94
C LYS A 34 -11.93 -6.53 8.28
N LEU A 35 -11.41 -7.46 9.07
CA LEU A 35 -11.98 -7.86 10.36
C LEU A 35 -11.47 -7.03 11.55
N THR A 36 -10.26 -6.48 11.47
CA THR A 36 -9.61 -5.78 12.60
C THR A 36 -9.65 -4.26 12.50
N GLY A 37 -9.85 -3.70 11.31
CA GLY A 37 -9.93 -2.26 11.06
C GLY A 37 -11.37 -1.78 10.82
N GLU A 38 -11.51 -0.68 10.07
CA GLU A 38 -12.79 -0.10 9.67
C GLU A 38 -13.43 -0.82 8.45
N GLY A 39 -13.05 -2.08 8.19
CA GLY A 39 -13.53 -2.85 7.04
C GLY A 39 -12.85 -2.54 5.70
N TYR A 40 -11.90 -1.62 5.66
CA TYR A 40 -11.12 -1.29 4.46
C TYR A 40 -9.82 -2.07 4.39
N VAL A 41 -9.52 -2.63 3.22
CA VAL A 41 -8.28 -3.37 2.96
C VAL A 41 -7.21 -2.47 2.35
N PHE A 42 -7.60 -1.64 1.39
CA PHE A 42 -6.68 -0.81 0.63
C PHE A 42 -6.91 0.68 0.86
N TYR A 43 -5.81 1.42 0.85
CA TYR A 43 -5.73 2.86 0.87
C TYR A 43 -4.99 3.34 -0.38
N LEU A 44 -5.52 4.36 -1.05
CA LEU A 44 -4.91 4.96 -2.22
C LEU A 44 -4.18 6.24 -1.85
N GLN A 45 -2.86 6.24 -2.04
CA GLN A 45 -2.02 7.42 -1.81
C GLN A 45 -1.66 8.09 -3.14
N GLU A 46 -1.95 9.38 -3.28
CA GLU A 46 -1.52 10.14 -4.46
C GLU A 46 -0.01 10.43 -4.43
N ARG A 47 0.64 10.20 -5.57
CA ARG A 47 2.06 10.46 -5.80
C ARG A 47 2.28 11.04 -7.20
N ILE A 48 3.36 11.80 -7.34
CA ILE A 48 3.79 12.33 -8.64
C ILE A 48 4.60 11.25 -9.37
N GLY A 49 4.17 10.90 -10.57
CA GLY A 49 4.73 9.84 -11.38
C GLY A 49 5.49 10.34 -12.61
N PHE A 50 5.55 9.48 -13.63
CA PHE A 50 6.25 9.77 -14.88
C PHE A 50 5.69 11.04 -15.55
N ARG A 51 6.58 11.94 -15.97
CA ARG A 51 6.24 13.24 -16.58
C ARG A 51 5.31 14.10 -15.72
N ASN A 52 5.52 14.07 -14.41
CA ASN A 52 4.77 14.86 -13.44
C ASN A 52 3.26 14.54 -13.41
N GLN A 53 2.87 13.39 -13.96
CA GLN A 53 1.48 12.95 -13.94
C GLN A 53 1.16 12.34 -12.57
N PRO A 54 0.13 12.81 -11.86
CA PRO A 54 -0.27 12.23 -10.60
C PRO A 54 -0.81 10.81 -10.83
N PHE A 55 -0.46 9.89 -9.94
CA PHE A 55 -0.98 8.53 -9.91
C PHE A 55 -1.24 8.09 -8.48
N LYS A 56 -2.08 7.06 -8.33
CA LYS A 56 -2.44 6.52 -7.02
C LYS A 56 -1.70 5.21 -6.79
N ILE A 57 -1.01 5.13 -5.66
CA ILE A 57 -0.35 3.91 -5.18
C ILE A 57 -1.31 3.17 -4.26
N TRP A 58 -1.46 1.87 -4.46
CA TRP A 58 -2.18 0.99 -3.57
C TRP A 58 -1.32 0.70 -2.34
N LYS A 59 -1.94 0.73 -1.16
CA LYS A 59 -1.30 0.34 0.10
C LYS A 59 -2.31 -0.40 0.95
N PHE A 60 -1.86 -1.26 1.84
CA PHE A 60 -2.77 -1.79 2.85
C PHE A 60 -3.21 -0.70 3.83
N ALA A 61 -4.49 -0.71 4.20
CA ALA A 61 -5.11 0.25 5.09
C ALA A 61 -4.66 0.01 6.55
N THR A 62 -3.56 0.63 6.95
CA THR A 62 -3.00 0.49 8.30
C THR A 62 -3.48 1.54 9.30
N MET A 63 -4.21 2.55 8.84
CA MET A 63 -4.67 3.70 9.62
C MET A 63 -6.18 3.88 9.51
N LEU A 64 -6.76 4.59 10.48
CA LEU A 64 -8.15 5.08 10.42
C LEU A 64 -8.37 5.87 9.13
N LYS A 65 -9.54 5.74 8.50
CA LYS A 65 -9.90 6.40 7.23
C LYS A 65 -9.82 7.92 7.33
N ALA A 66 -10.22 8.48 8.48
CA ALA A 66 -10.15 9.91 8.74
C ALA A 66 -8.72 10.40 9.10
N SER A 67 -7.70 9.53 9.05
CA SER A 67 -6.33 9.91 9.40
C SER A 67 -5.77 11.11 8.63
N PRO A 68 -6.03 11.33 7.32
CA PRO A 68 -5.51 12.51 6.62
C PRO A 68 -6.08 13.83 7.15
N SER A 69 -7.29 13.81 7.72
CA SER A 69 -7.98 14.96 8.32
C SER A 69 -7.76 15.10 9.83
N LEU A 70 -7.03 14.18 10.46
CA LEU A 70 -6.81 14.14 11.91
C LEU A 70 -5.33 14.31 12.25
N GLY A 71 -5.00 15.07 13.29
CA GLY A 71 -3.63 15.17 13.81
C GLY A 71 -2.61 15.70 12.81
N THR A 72 -1.46 15.01 12.66
CA THR A 72 -0.31 15.41 11.80
C THR A 72 -0.56 15.22 10.30
N GLY A 73 -1.82 15.04 9.87
CA GLY A 73 -2.19 14.87 8.47
C GLY A 73 -1.55 13.63 7.83
N SER A 74 -0.85 13.81 6.72
CA SER A 74 -0.24 12.70 5.95
C SER A 74 1.05 12.13 6.55
N ILE A 75 1.62 12.78 7.57
CA ILE A 75 2.84 12.34 8.24
C ILE A 75 2.47 11.45 9.42
N THR A 76 3.19 10.35 9.56
CA THR A 76 3.00 9.40 10.67
C THR A 76 4.11 9.56 11.66
N VAL A 77 3.71 9.74 12.92
CA VAL A 77 4.61 9.97 14.04
C VAL A 77 4.88 8.66 14.79
N LYS A 78 5.93 8.64 15.62
CA LYS A 78 6.21 7.51 16.50
C LYS A 78 5.06 7.38 17.50
N ASN A 79 4.50 6.16 17.66
CA ASN A 79 3.28 5.89 18.44
C ASN A 79 2.02 6.68 17.97
N ASP A 80 1.78 6.71 16.66
CA ASP A 80 0.57 7.29 16.10
C ASP A 80 -0.69 6.52 16.54
N TRP A 81 -1.59 7.19 17.26
CA TRP A 81 -2.85 6.63 17.74
C TRP A 81 -3.84 6.30 16.62
N ARG A 82 -3.61 6.83 15.41
CA ARG A 82 -4.44 6.57 14.23
C ARG A 82 -4.15 5.20 13.59
N LEU A 83 -3.17 4.45 14.09
CA LEU A 83 -2.81 3.11 13.58
C LEU A 83 -3.70 2.03 14.17
N THR A 84 -4.14 1.08 13.33
CA THR A 84 -4.78 -0.14 13.83
C THR A 84 -3.73 -1.07 14.45
N PRO A 85 -4.09 -1.98 15.38
CA PRO A 85 -3.13 -2.91 15.98
C PRO A 85 -2.36 -3.72 14.95
N LEU A 86 -3.05 -4.25 13.93
CA LEU A 86 -2.43 -4.93 12.79
C LEU A 86 -1.62 -3.95 11.92
N GLY A 87 -2.14 -2.74 11.70
CA GLY A 87 -1.48 -1.69 10.94
C GLY A 87 -0.13 -1.26 11.51
N LYS A 88 0.03 -1.28 12.83
CA LYS A 88 1.32 -1.02 13.51
C LYS A 88 2.40 -2.02 13.07
N TYR A 89 2.06 -3.31 13.00
CA TYR A 89 2.99 -4.35 12.56
C TYR A 89 3.30 -4.23 11.07
N LEU A 90 2.27 -4.10 10.23
CA LEU A 90 2.44 -4.01 8.77
C LEU A 90 3.27 -2.81 8.33
N ARG A 91 3.16 -1.70 9.07
CA ARG A 91 3.93 -0.50 8.80
C ARG A 91 5.35 -0.58 9.34
N GLY A 92 5.55 -1.23 10.48
CA GLY A 92 6.88 -1.53 11.01
C GLY A 92 7.70 -2.41 10.06
N SER A 93 7.06 -3.39 9.42
CA SER A 93 7.69 -4.28 8.43
C SER A 93 7.66 -3.77 6.99
N LYS A 94 7.03 -2.62 6.72
CA LYS A 94 6.75 -2.07 5.38
C LYS A 94 5.94 -2.97 4.45
N VAL A 95 5.35 -4.04 4.97
CA VAL A 95 4.46 -4.93 4.22
C VAL A 95 3.25 -4.17 3.67
N ASN A 96 2.87 -3.06 4.29
CA ASN A 96 1.78 -2.22 3.82
C ASN A 96 2.01 -1.56 2.45
N GLU A 97 3.24 -1.51 1.95
CA GLU A 97 3.59 -0.85 0.67
C GLU A 97 3.76 -1.83 -0.51
N ILE A 98 3.57 -3.14 -0.27
CA ILE A 98 3.75 -4.19 -1.27
C ILE A 98 2.60 -4.25 -2.31
N PRO A 99 1.31 -4.02 -1.96
CA PRO A 99 0.22 -3.99 -2.93
C PRO A 99 0.40 -2.96 -4.04
#